data_AF-A0A2D5HI43-F1
#
_entry.id   AF-A0A2D5HI43-F1
#
_cell.length_a   1.000
_cell.length_b   1.000
_cell.length_c   1.000
_cell.angle_alpha   90.00
_cell.angle_beta   90.00
_cell.angle_gamma   90.00
#
_symmetry.space_group_name_H-M   'P 1'
#
loop_
_entity.id
_entity.type
_entity.pdbx_description
1 polymer ?
#
loop_
_entity_poly.entity_id
_entity_poly.type
_entity_poly.pdbx_seq_one_letter_code
_entity_poly.pdbx_strand_id
1 'polypeptide(L)'
;MNTAQDRANRISSWTARSRDLLWIMTTIIISHLVLIAIVGFELTNAYIPASVYLVFMTAMGIMGSLDAMDDIAVQADDADDKEKKTKAWKRFNETQWGGFKGLLIGWFGLTALAELYIMWIV
;
A
#
# COMPACT_ATOMS: atom_id res chain seq x y z
N MET A 1 15.11 26.16 -6.78
CA MET A 1 15.09 24.89 -6.03
C MET A 1 15.99 23.93 -6.77
N ASN A 2 17.14 23.59 -6.20
CA ASN A 2 18.14 22.59 -6.68
C ASN A 2 19.45 22.73 -5.88
N THR A 3 19.34 23.05 -4.59
CA THR A 3 20.48 23.08 -3.68
C THR A 3 20.76 21.67 -3.15
N ALA A 4 21.93 21.49 -2.50
CA ALA A 4 22.21 20.23 -1.80
C ALA A 4 21.18 19.93 -0.70
N GLN A 5 20.62 20.97 -0.07
CA GLN A 5 19.58 20.84 0.95
C GLN A 5 18.26 20.34 0.34
N ASP A 6 17.85 20.88 -0.81
CA ASP A 6 16.63 20.43 -1.50
C ASP A 6 16.72 18.94 -1.85
N ARG A 7 17.91 18.50 -2.28
CA ARG A 7 18.20 17.09 -2.57
C ARG A 7 18.05 16.22 -1.32
N ALA A 8 18.64 16.64 -0.20
CA ALA A 8 18.55 15.91 1.06
C ALA A 8 17.09 15.81 1.55
N ASN A 9 16.30 16.88 1.39
CA ASN A 9 14.89 16.92 1.77
C ASN A 9 14.06 15.92 0.94
N ARG A 10 14.26 15.83 -0.38
CA ARG A 10 13.59 14.81 -1.21
C ARG A 10 13.96 13.39 -0.79
N ILE A 11 15.25 13.10 -0.59
CA ILE A 11 15.68 11.75 -0.17
C ILE A 11 15.03 11.37 1.17
N SER A 12 14.92 12.33 2.09
CA SER A 12 14.24 12.13 3.37
C SER A 12 12.74 11.86 3.19
N SER A 13 12.06 12.65 2.35
CA SER A 13 10.65 12.46 2.02
C SER A 13 10.38 11.10 1.37
N TRP A 14 11.20 10.70 0.39
CA TRP A 14 11.13 9.39 -0.24
C TRP A 14 11.26 8.28 0.82
N THR A 15 12.29 8.36 1.66
CA THR A 15 12.51 7.36 2.72
C THR A 15 11.30 7.25 3.65
N ALA A 16 10.70 8.38 4.04
CA ALA A 16 9.51 8.41 4.88
C ALA A 16 8.32 7.75 4.17
N ARG A 17 7.98 8.15 2.94
CA ARG A 17 6.83 7.60 2.21
C ARG A 17 7.00 6.12 1.84
N SER A 18 8.21 5.68 1.53
CA SER A 18 8.49 4.24 1.32
C SER A 18 8.28 3.42 2.57
N ARG A 19 8.68 3.96 3.74
CA ARG A 19 8.42 3.31 5.03
C ARG A 19 6.93 3.30 5.35
N ASP A 20 6.22 4.39 5.08
CA ASP A 20 4.77 4.47 5.30
C ASP A 20 4.03 3.44 4.45
N LEU A 21 4.40 3.28 3.17
CA LEU A 21 3.85 2.24 2.29
C LEU A 21 4.03 0.83 2.89
N LEU A 22 5.23 0.51 3.39
CA LEU A 22 5.50 -0.78 4.03
C LEU A 22 4.64 -0.98 5.28
N TRP A 23 4.46 0.06 6.10
CA TRP A 23 3.61 -0.02 7.29
C TRP A 23 2.13 -0.21 6.93
N ILE A 24 1.60 0.55 5.97
CA ILE A 24 0.22 0.43 5.51
C ILE A 24 -0.04 -1.00 5.01
N MET A 25 0.85 -1.53 4.15
CA MET A 25 0.72 -2.90 3.65
C MET A 25 0.79 -3.94 4.78
N THR A 26 1.72 -3.77 5.73
CA THR A 26 1.86 -4.67 6.88
C THR A 26 0.58 -4.69 7.72
N THR A 27 0.01 -3.52 8.00
CA THR A 27 -1.24 -3.41 8.77
C THR A 27 -2.39 -4.11 8.06
N ILE A 28 -2.58 -3.89 6.75
CA ILE A 28 -3.64 -4.57 5.97
C ILE A 28 -3.47 -6.09 6.00
N ILE A 29 -2.24 -6.59 5.78
CA ILE A 29 -1.97 -8.03 5.76
C ILE A 29 -2.32 -8.63 7.12
N ILE A 30 -1.91 -7.99 8.23
CA ILE A 30 -2.24 -8.45 9.58
C ILE A 30 -3.76 -8.40 9.80
N SER A 31 -4.44 -7.34 9.36
CA SER A 31 -5.90 -7.23 9.46
C SER A 31 -6.62 -8.39 8.75
N HIS A 32 -6.24 -8.72 7.52
CA HIS A 32 -6.80 -9.88 6.81
C HIS A 32 -6.50 -11.20 7.52
N LEU A 33 -5.27 -11.40 8.00
CA LEU A 33 -4.93 -12.63 8.74
C LEU A 33 -5.77 -12.81 10.00
N VAL A 34 -6.06 -11.73 10.73
CA VAL A 34 -6.95 -11.76 11.90
C VAL A 34 -8.39 -12.10 11.49
N LEU A 35 -8.88 -11.55 10.39
CA LEU A 35 -10.23 -11.83 9.89
C LEU A 35 -10.37 -13.27 9.40
N ILE A 36 -9.36 -13.79 8.69
CA ILE A 36 -9.28 -15.21 8.34
C ILE A 36 -9.33 -16.10 9.58
N ALA A 37 -8.65 -15.71 10.67
CA ALA A 37 -8.72 -16.45 11.92
C ALA A 37 -10.13 -16.41 12.54
N ILE A 38 -10.79 -15.25 12.55
CA ILE A 38 -12.18 -15.10 13.02
C ILE A 38 -13.12 -16.04 12.26
N VAL A 39 -12.98 -16.10 10.93
CA VAL A 39 -13.73 -17.00 10.05
C VAL A 39 -13.40 -18.46 10.36
N GLY A 40 -12.11 -18.81 10.45
CA GLY A 40 -11.67 -20.18 10.67
C GLY A 40 -12.01 -20.75 12.06
N PHE A 41 -12.18 -19.89 13.06
CA PHE A 41 -12.67 -20.26 14.39
C PHE A 41 -14.20 -20.16 14.53
N GLU A 42 -14.92 -19.88 13.45
CA GLU A 42 -16.39 -19.79 13.42
C GLU A 42 -16.94 -18.82 14.47
N LEU A 43 -16.25 -17.70 14.70
CA LEU A 43 -16.65 -16.68 15.68
C LEU A 43 -17.77 -15.80 15.10
N THR A 44 -18.91 -16.41 14.79
CA THR A 44 -20.05 -15.81 14.06
C THR A 44 -20.61 -14.53 14.70
N ASN A 45 -20.56 -14.42 16.03
CA ASN A 45 -20.96 -13.20 16.75
C ASN A 45 -20.12 -11.97 16.35
N ALA A 46 -18.92 -12.17 15.80
CA ALA A 46 -18.04 -11.11 15.33
C ALA A 46 -18.24 -10.75 13.85
N TYR A 47 -19.08 -11.44 13.09
CA TYR A 47 -19.12 -11.26 11.63
C TYR A 47 -19.62 -9.88 11.19
N ILE A 48 -20.61 -9.31 11.87
CA ILE A 48 -21.07 -7.94 11.59
C ILE A 48 -19.92 -6.92 11.80
N PRO A 49 -19.31 -6.81 13.00
CA PRO A 49 -18.22 -5.86 13.20
C PRO A 49 -16.99 -6.17 12.34
N ALA A 50 -16.68 -7.45 12.12
CA ALA A 50 -15.59 -7.89 11.26
C ALA A 50 -15.78 -7.43 9.80
N SER A 51 -16.99 -7.53 9.27
CA SER A 51 -17.29 -7.12 7.89
C SER A 51 -17.16 -5.61 7.68
N VAL A 52 -17.64 -4.81 8.65
CA VAL A 52 -17.49 -3.35 8.60
C VAL A 52 -16.01 -2.97 8.67
N TYR A 53 -15.27 -3.58 9.59
CA TYR A 53 -13.83 -3.37 9.74
C TYR A 53 -13.06 -3.77 8.47
N LEU A 54 -13.38 -4.92 7.90
CA LEU A 54 -12.78 -5.44 6.67
C LEU A 54 -12.92 -4.44 5.52
N VAL A 55 -14.16 -4.05 5.19
CA VAL A 55 -14.40 -3.13 4.07
C VAL A 55 -13.67 -1.81 4.27
N PHE A 56 -13.74 -1.25 5.48
CA PHE A 56 -13.10 0.03 5.78
C PHE A 56 -11.58 -0.06 5.71
N MET A 57 -10.97 -1.06 6.35
CA MET A 57 -9.52 -1.21 6.39
C MET A 57 -8.94 -1.56 5.03
N THR A 58 -9.59 -2.42 4.25
CA THR A 58 -9.16 -2.72 2.89
C THR A 58 -9.23 -1.48 2.00
N ALA A 59 -10.32 -0.71 2.05
CA ALA A 59 -10.45 0.51 1.27
C ALA A 59 -9.39 1.55 1.66
N MET A 60 -9.27 1.86 2.95
CA MET A 60 -8.28 2.81 3.47
C MET A 60 -6.86 2.37 3.17
N GLY A 61 -6.59 1.08 3.30
CA GLY A 61 -5.28 0.52 3.07
C GLY A 61 -4.85 0.53 1.61
N ILE A 62 -5.77 0.20 0.68
CA ILE A 62 -5.52 0.35 -0.75
C ILE A 62 -5.27 1.83 -1.07
N MET A 63 -6.18 2.72 -0.69
CA MET A 63 -6.04 4.16 -0.99
C MET A 63 -4.74 4.74 -0.44
N GLY A 64 -4.41 4.45 0.82
CA GLY A 64 -3.17 4.92 1.45
C GLY A 64 -1.90 4.35 0.80
N SER A 65 -1.95 3.10 0.31
CA SER A 65 -0.83 2.51 -0.42
C SER A 65 -0.64 3.20 -1.78
N LEU A 66 -1.73 3.43 -2.51
CA LEU A 66 -1.68 4.11 -3.81
C LEU A 66 -1.16 5.54 -3.67
N ASP A 67 -1.64 6.28 -2.67
CA ASP A 67 -1.20 7.63 -2.33
C ASP A 67 0.30 7.69 -2.00
N ALA A 68 0.78 6.79 -1.13
CA ALA A 68 2.21 6.71 -0.83
C ALA A 68 3.06 6.37 -2.06
N MET A 69 2.58 5.48 -2.93
CA MET A 69 3.27 5.17 -4.18
C MET A 69 3.29 6.35 -5.16
N ASP A 70 2.20 7.10 -5.28
CA ASP A 70 2.12 8.29 -6.13
C ASP A 70 3.07 9.39 -5.66
N ASP A 71 3.13 9.65 -4.35
CA ASP A 71 4.08 10.61 -3.79
C ASP A 71 5.53 10.24 -4.07
N ILE A 72 5.87 8.94 -4.02
CA ILE A 72 7.22 8.49 -4.32
C ILE A 72 7.48 8.64 -5.83
N ALA A 73 6.50 8.35 -6.69
CA ALA A 73 6.62 8.48 -8.13
C ALA A 73 6.87 9.93 -8.55
N VAL A 74 6.10 10.89 -8.01
CA VAL A 74 6.25 12.33 -8.30
C VAL A 74 7.62 12.85 -7.87
N GLN A 75 8.17 12.35 -6.75
CA GLN A 75 9.52 12.74 -6.33
C GLN A 75 10.62 12.34 -7.31
N ALA A 76 10.39 11.34 -8.15
CA ALA A 76 11.34 11.00 -9.21
C ALA A 76 11.30 11.96 -10.39
N ASP A 77 10.16 12.59 -10.66
CA ASP A 77 10.03 13.63 -11.69
C ASP A 77 10.82 14.89 -11.29
N ASP A 78 10.86 15.20 -9.98
CA ASP A 78 11.59 16.32 -9.38
C ASP A 78 13.11 16.08 -9.24
N ALA A 79 13.64 14.96 -9.73
CA ALA A 79 15.06 14.65 -9.66
C ALA A 79 15.91 15.56 -10.58
N ASP A 80 17.07 15.98 -10.09
CA ASP A 80 18.02 16.77 -10.84
C ASP A 80 18.86 15.92 -11.84
N ASP A 81 19.58 16.58 -12.75
CA ASP A 81 20.36 15.92 -13.78
C ASP A 81 21.49 15.01 -13.24
N LYS A 82 21.94 15.24 -12.00
CA LYS A 82 22.96 14.39 -11.36
C LYS A 82 22.29 13.13 -10.80
N GLU A 83 21.12 13.26 -10.19
CA GLU A 83 20.34 12.14 -9.66
C GLU A 83 19.83 11.22 -10.77
N LYS A 84 19.36 11.79 -11.88
CA LYS A 84 18.91 11.04 -13.07
C LYS A 84 20.00 10.13 -13.65
N LYS A 85 21.28 10.43 -13.40
CA LYS A 85 22.42 9.60 -13.82
C LYS A 85 22.70 8.43 -12.88
N THR A 86 22.13 8.41 -11.68
CA THR A 86 22.34 7.33 -10.72
C THR A 86 21.59 6.06 -11.15
N LYS A 87 22.15 4.90 -10.79
CA LYS A 87 21.49 3.61 -11.04
C LYS A 87 20.17 3.46 -10.27
N ALA A 88 20.11 4.04 -9.07
CA ALA A 88 18.92 4.00 -8.22
C ALA A 88 17.74 4.72 -8.89
N TRP A 89 17.96 5.92 -9.43
CA TRP A 89 16.93 6.66 -10.12
C TRP A 89 16.46 5.94 -11.40
N LYS A 90 17.38 5.42 -12.21
CA LYS A 90 17.00 4.68 -13.43
C LYS A 90 16.10 3.49 -13.14
N ARG A 91 16.47 2.67 -12.16
CA ARG A 91 15.66 1.53 -11.72
C ARG A 91 14.27 1.99 -11.26
N PHE A 92 14.21 3.08 -10.50
CA PHE A 92 12.96 3.62 -10.01
C PHE A 92 12.05 4.11 -11.14
N ASN A 93 12.60 4.88 -12.08
CA ASN A 93 11.86 5.41 -13.23
C ASN A 93 11.37 4.31 -14.18
N GLU A 94 12.13 3.21 -14.29
CA GLU A 94 11.75 2.02 -15.07
C GLU A 94 10.78 1.09 -14.33
N THR A 95 10.45 1.37 -13.06
CA THR A 95 9.55 0.52 -12.27
C THR A 95 8.13 0.63 -12.81
N GLN A 96 7.49 -0.53 -13.02
CA GLN A 96 6.11 -0.61 -13.51
C GLN A 96 5.10 -0.35 -12.39
N TRP A 97 5.00 0.90 -11.95
CA TRP A 97 4.11 1.34 -10.87
C TRP A 97 2.66 0.92 -11.09
N GLY A 98 2.14 1.07 -12.32
CA GLY A 98 0.76 0.69 -12.65
C GLY A 98 0.46 -0.80 -12.43
N GLY A 99 1.39 -1.68 -12.79
CA GLY A 99 1.25 -3.12 -12.57
C GLY A 99 1.22 -3.48 -11.08
N PHE A 100 2.11 -2.86 -10.29
CA PHE A 100 2.13 -3.07 -8.83
C PHE A 100 0.85 -2.55 -8.16
N LYS A 101 0.36 -1.36 -8.56
CA LYS A 101 -0.92 -0.83 -8.06
C LYS A 101 -2.08 -1.75 -8.37
N GLY A 102 -2.17 -2.24 -9.61
CA GLY A 102 -3.21 -3.18 -10.02
C GLY A 102 -3.17 -4.48 -9.22
N LEU A 103 -1.97 -5.01 -8.98
CA LEU A 103 -1.78 -6.21 -8.17
C LEU A 103 -2.19 -5.99 -6.70
N LEU A 104 -1.89 -4.82 -6.14
CA LEU A 104 -2.22 -4.47 -4.75
C LEU A 104 -3.74 -4.32 -4.56
N ILE A 105 -4.41 -3.61 -5.47
CA ILE A 105 -5.88 -3.50 -5.50
C ILE A 105 -6.52 -4.89 -5.66
N GLY A 106 -6.03 -5.66 -6.64
CA GLY A 106 -6.55 -7.00 -6.91
C GLY A 106 -6.37 -7.93 -5.73
N TRP A 107 -5.18 -7.97 -5.12
CA TRP A 107 -4.91 -8.83 -3.98
C TRP A 107 -5.81 -8.49 -2.79
N PHE A 108 -5.72 -7.28 -2.23
CA PHE A 108 -6.50 -6.95 -1.03
C PHE A 108 -8.01 -6.89 -1.29
N GLY A 109 -8.42 -6.39 -2.46
CA GLY A 109 -9.83 -6.35 -2.84
C GLY A 109 -10.43 -7.74 -2.98
N LEU A 110 -9.77 -8.66 -3.70
CA LEU A 110 -10.28 -10.03 -3.87
C LEU A 110 -10.22 -10.82 -2.57
N THR A 111 -9.20 -10.62 -1.72
CA THR A 111 -9.17 -11.23 -0.39
C THR A 111 -10.33 -10.77 0.47
N ALA A 112 -10.65 -9.47 0.50
CA ALA A 112 -11.80 -8.96 1.24
C ALA A 112 -13.13 -9.55 0.74
N LEU A 113 -13.29 -9.64 -0.58
CA LEU A 113 -14.48 -10.24 -1.17
C LEU A 113 -14.61 -11.73 -0.82
N ALA A 114 -13.50 -12.47 -0.79
CA ALA A 114 -13.49 -13.87 -0.40
C ALA A 114 -13.85 -14.05 1.09
N GLU A 115 -13.31 -13.21 1.97
CA GLU A 115 -13.64 -13.23 3.41
C GLU A 115 -15.12 -12.90 3.65
N LEU A 116 -15.67 -11.89 2.97
CA LEU A 116 -17.10 -11.56 3.03
C LEU A 116 -17.98 -12.70 2.49
N TYR A 117 -17.57 -13.32 1.39
CA TYR A 117 -18.28 -14.46 0.80
C TYR A 117 -18.39 -15.60 1.81
N ILE A 118 -17.28 -15.96 2.46
CA ILE A 118 -17.28 -17.05 3.45
C ILE A 118 -18.09 -16.66 4.70
N MET A 119 -18.02 -15.41 5.17
CA MET A 119 -18.78 -15.00 6.36
C MET A 119 -20.30 -15.03 6.18
N TRP A 120 -20.81 -14.79 4.97
CA TRP A 120 -22.24 -14.51 4.76
C TRP A 120 -22.97 -15.46 3.82
N ILE A 121 -22.24 -16.21 2.97
CA ILE A 121 -22.85 -17.07 1.95
C ILE A 121 -22.58 -18.55 2.22
N VAL A 122 -21.46 -18.87 2.88
CA VAL A 122 -21.08 -20.24 3.28
C VAL A 122 -21.49 -20.47 4.73
#